data_AF-R7FI25-F1
#
_entry.id   AF-R7FI25-F1
#
_cell.length_a   1.000
_cell.length_b   1.000
_cell.length_c   1.000
_cell.angle_alpha   90.00
_cell.angle_beta   90.00
_cell.angle_gamma   90.00
#
_symmetry.space_group_name_H-M   'P 1'
#
loop_
_entity.id
_entity.type
_entity.pdbx_description
1 polymer ?
#
loop_
_entity_poly.entity_id
_entity_poly.type
_entity_poly.pdbx_seq_one_letter_code
_entity_poly.pdbx_strand_id
1 'polypeptide(L)'
;MTSIIVALITATPATITAIIALITNKKNNRLEEISNKIDNNEKDHLRFEILSFAGDLRNGVVKTRQEFETIFAFYDKYEEIITALKLHNGYVDSEFDFIKEKFKELN
;
A
#
# COMPACT_ATOMS: atom_id res chain seq x y z
N MET A 1 -14.41 7.06 34.99
CA MET A 1 -12.94 6.92 34.85
C MET A 1 -12.26 6.25 36.04
N THR A 2 -12.94 6.05 37.17
CA THR A 2 -12.39 5.48 38.42
C THR A 2 -12.45 3.95 38.54
N SER A 3 -13.21 3.24 37.69
CA SER A 3 -13.41 1.78 37.83
C SER A 3 -12.27 0.91 37.31
N ILE A 4 -11.51 1.36 36.31
CA ILE A 4 -10.40 0.58 35.72
C ILE A 4 -9.14 0.69 36.58
N ILE A 5 -8.84 1.90 37.05
CA ILE A 5 -7.65 2.16 37.88
C ILE A 5 -7.75 1.38 39.19
N VAL A 6 -8.90 1.41 39.87
CA VAL A 6 -9.12 0.70 41.15
C VAL A 6 -9.04 -0.82 40.99
N ALA A 7 -9.57 -1.38 39.91
CA ALA A 7 -9.48 -2.82 39.62
C ALA A 7 -8.06 -3.28 39.30
N LEU A 8 -7.20 -2.40 38.74
CA LEU A 8 -5.79 -2.70 38.50
C LEU A 8 -4.96 -2.77 39.78
N ILE A 9 -5.27 -1.98 40.80
CA ILE A 9 -4.49 -1.94 42.06
C ILE A 9 -4.79 -3.15 42.96
N THR A 10 -5.98 -3.75 42.84
CA THR A 10 -6.42 -4.92 43.62
C THR A 10 -6.22 -6.25 42.89
N ALA A 11 -5.82 -6.21 41.63
CA ALA A 11 -5.55 -7.36 40.77
C ALA A 11 -4.23 -8.06 41.14
N THR A 12 -4.19 -9.39 41.02
CA THR A 12 -2.93 -10.13 41.15
C THR A 12 -1.98 -9.74 40.02
N PRO A 13 -0.65 -9.86 40.21
CA PRO A 13 0.31 -9.60 39.14
C PRO A 13 0.01 -10.37 37.83
N ALA A 14 -0.56 -11.57 37.96
CA ALA A 14 -1.01 -12.39 36.83
C ALA A 14 -2.18 -11.75 36.06
N THR A 15 -3.20 -11.21 36.75
CA THR A 15 -4.33 -10.55 36.09
C THR A 15 -3.93 -9.21 35.48
N ILE A 16 -3.02 -8.46 36.11
CA ILE A 16 -2.46 -7.23 35.51
C ILE A 16 -1.72 -7.58 34.20
N THR A 17 -0.88 -8.61 34.21
CA THR A 17 -0.13 -9.07 33.03
C THR A 17 -1.07 -9.49 31.89
N ALA A 18 -2.14 -10.23 32.21
CA ALA A 18 -3.14 -10.64 31.23
C ALA A 18 -3.88 -9.45 30.60
N ILE A 19 -4.24 -8.45 31.41
CA ILE A 19 -4.90 -7.22 30.92
C ILE A 19 -3.95 -6.42 30.01
N ILE A 20 -2.67 -6.28 30.38
CA ILE A 20 -1.66 -5.62 29.55
C ILE A 20 -1.51 -6.36 28.21
N ALA A 21 -1.40 -7.69 28.22
CA ALA A 21 -1.29 -8.49 27.00
C ALA A 21 -2.50 -8.31 26.07
N LEU A 22 -3.72 -8.32 26.62
CA LEU A 22 -4.96 -8.07 25.87
C LEU A 22 -4.98 -6.68 25.22
N ILE A 23 -4.58 -5.64 25.96
CA ILE A 23 -4.52 -4.27 25.44
C ILE A 23 -3.47 -4.15 24.34
N THR A 24 -2.28 -4.74 24.54
CA THR A 24 -1.19 -4.74 23.56
C THR A 24 -1.61 -5.47 22.28
N ASN A 25 -2.20 -6.67 22.39
CA ASN A 25 -2.69 -7.42 21.22
C ASN A 25 -3.77 -6.62 20.46
N LYS A 26 -4.74 -6.03 21.16
CA LYS A 26 -5.76 -5.20 20.50
C LYS A 26 -5.17 -3.99 19.79
N LYS A 27 -4.14 -3.35 20.35
CA LYS A 27 -3.44 -2.24 19.69
C LYS A 27 -2.68 -2.71 18.45
N ASN A 28 -1.95 -3.82 18.55
CA ASN A 28 -1.19 -4.38 17.44
C ASN A 28 -2.10 -4.75 16.26
N ASN A 29 -3.23 -5.43 16.52
CA ASN A 29 -4.19 -5.77 15.46
C ASN A 29 -4.74 -4.53 14.75
N ARG A 30 -5.05 -3.46 15.49
CA ARG A 30 -5.51 -2.20 14.89
C ARG A 30 -4.43 -1.51 14.06
N LEU A 31 -3.17 -1.59 14.49
CA LEU A 31 -2.05 -1.06 13.71
C LEU A 31 -1.86 -1.83 12.41
N GLU A 32 -1.96 -3.16 12.47
CA GLU A 32 -1.91 -4.03 11.30
C GLU A 32 -3.06 -3.74 10.32
N GLU A 33 -4.30 -3.59 10.82
CA GLU A 33 -5.43 -3.19 9.98
C GLU A 33 -5.22 -1.84 9.28
N ILE A 34 -4.65 -0.86 9.99
CA ILE A 34 -4.35 0.46 9.43
C ILE A 34 -3.24 0.36 8.39
N SER A 35 -2.17 -0.38 8.67
CA SER A 35 -1.06 -0.62 7.73
C SER A 35 -1.59 -1.24 6.44
N ASN A 36 -2.36 -2.32 6.56
CA ASN A 36 -2.95 -3.00 5.41
C ASN A 36 -3.86 -2.08 4.60
N LYS A 37 -4.61 -1.17 5.24
CA LYS A 37 -5.43 -0.17 4.52
C LYS A 37 -4.57 0.85 3.77
N ILE A 38 -3.48 1.31 4.35
CA ILE A 38 -2.56 2.24 3.71
C ILE A 38 -1.94 1.57 2.47
N ASP A 39 -1.42 0.35 2.63
CA ASP A 39 -0.79 -0.39 1.53
C ASP A 39 -1.79 -0.67 0.39
N ASN A 40 -3.03 -1.04 0.71
CA ASN A 40 -4.07 -1.25 -0.28
C ASN A 40 -4.47 0.03 -1.02
N ASN A 41 -4.61 1.15 -0.30
CA ASN A 41 -4.95 2.43 -0.91
C ASN A 41 -3.83 2.92 -1.83
N GLU A 42 -2.57 2.79 -1.40
CA GLU A 42 -1.41 3.16 -2.20
C GLU A 42 -1.31 2.29 -3.46
N LYS A 43 -1.49 0.97 -3.32
CA LYS A 43 -1.58 0.03 -4.45
C LYS A 43 -2.65 0.46 -5.46
N ASP A 44 -3.85 0.82 -4.99
CA ASP A 44 -4.95 1.21 -5.88
C ASP A 44 -4.69 2.56 -6.57
N HIS A 45 -4.05 3.50 -5.86
CA HIS A 45 -3.64 4.78 -6.43
C HIS A 45 -2.57 4.62 -7.51
N LEU A 46 -1.46 3.92 -7.21
CA LEU A 46 -0.38 3.68 -8.17
C LEU A 46 -0.89 2.95 -9.41
N ARG A 47 -1.75 1.95 -9.21
CA ARG A 47 -2.42 1.24 -10.30
C ARG A 47 -3.22 2.19 -11.18
N PHE A 48 -3.99 3.09 -10.59
CA PHE A 48 -4.76 4.06 -11.35
C PHE A 48 -3.84 4.97 -12.19
N GLU A 49 -2.76 5.49 -11.60
CA GLU A 49 -1.79 6.35 -12.30
C GLU A 49 -1.15 5.65 -13.50
N ILE A 50 -0.68 4.40 -13.33
CA ILE A 50 -0.06 3.62 -14.42
C ILE A 50 -1.05 3.40 -15.57
N LEU A 51 -2.28 3.00 -15.25
CA LEU A 51 -3.31 2.73 -16.26
C LEU A 51 -3.78 4.01 -16.95
N SER A 52 -3.92 5.11 -16.21
CA SER A 52 -4.27 6.41 -16.77
C SER A 52 -3.17 6.89 -17.72
N PHE A 53 -1.91 6.71 -17.35
CA PHE A 53 -0.79 7.05 -18.21
C PHE A 53 -0.76 6.24 -19.51
N ALA A 54 -0.98 4.93 -19.44
CA ALA A 54 -1.15 4.11 -20.64
C ALA A 54 -2.33 4.58 -21.50
N GLY A 55 -3.46 4.93 -20.88
CA GLY A 55 -4.63 5.49 -21.56
C GLY A 55 -4.32 6.79 -22.30
N ASP A 56 -3.62 7.72 -21.66
CA ASP A 56 -3.15 8.96 -22.26
C ASP A 56 -2.29 8.71 -23.51
N LEU A 57 -1.33 7.78 -23.42
CA LEU A 57 -0.48 7.40 -24.55
C LEU A 57 -1.28 6.80 -25.71
N ARG A 58 -2.28 5.95 -25.43
CA ARG A 58 -3.18 5.39 -26.46
C ARG A 58 -4.02 6.47 -27.15
N ASN A 59 -4.34 7.53 -26.42
CA ASN A 59 -5.07 8.69 -26.94
C ASN A 59 -4.15 9.69 -27.67
N GLY A 60 -2.85 9.40 -27.80
CA GLY A 60 -1.90 10.26 -28.49
C GLY A 60 -1.44 11.46 -27.67
N VAL A 61 -1.66 11.47 -26.36
CA VAL A 61 -1.14 12.52 -25.48
C VAL A 61 0.38 12.38 -25.40
N VAL A 62 1.08 13.45 -25.76
CA VAL A 62 2.54 13.51 -25.67
C VAL A 62 2.94 13.65 -24.21
N LYS A 63 3.81 12.75 -23.75
CA LYS A 63 4.40 12.76 -22.41
C LYS A 63 5.89 13.04 -22.50
N THR A 64 6.41 13.77 -21.52
CA THR A 64 7.82 14.09 -21.39
C THR A 64 8.62 12.92 -20.83
N ARG A 65 9.93 12.89 -21.08
CA ARG A 65 10.84 11.88 -20.52
C ARG A 65 10.74 11.77 -18.98
N GLN A 66 10.63 12.90 -18.30
CA GLN A 66 10.49 12.95 -16.85
C GLN A 66 9.20 12.27 -16.36
N GLU A 67 8.10 12.43 -17.10
CA GLU A 67 6.84 11.76 -16.76
C GLU A 67 6.94 10.24 -16.95
N PHE A 68 7.65 9.75 -17.98
CA PHE A 68 7.93 8.32 -18.13
C PHE A 68 8.76 7.77 -16.97
N GLU A 69 9.85 8.46 -16.60
CA GLU A 69 10.69 8.06 -15.46
C GLU A 69 9.91 8.02 -14.14
N THR A 70 8.96 8.95 -13.97
CA THR A 70 8.07 8.97 -12.80
C THR A 70 7.15 7.75 -12.79
N ILE A 71 6.57 7.39 -13.93
CA ILE A 71 5.72 6.20 -14.04
C ILE A 71 6.50 4.89 -13.88
N PHE A 72 7.76 4.85 -14.30
CA PHE A 72 8.63 3.70 -14.02
C PHE A 72 8.85 3.52 -12.52
N ALA A 73 9.16 4.59 -11.79
CA ALA A 73 9.29 4.53 -10.34
C ALA A 73 7.97 4.14 -9.64
N PHE A 74 6.81 4.57 -10.17
CA PHE A 74 5.50 4.17 -9.63
C PHE A 74 5.21 2.69 -9.83
N TYR A 75 5.58 2.14 -10.98
CA TYR A 75 5.47 0.70 -11.24
C TYR A 75 6.39 -0.11 -10.32
N ASP A 76 7.65 0.29 -10.15
CA ASP A 76 8.56 -0.41 -9.22
C ASP A 76 7.98 -0.45 -7.80
N LYS A 77 7.46 0.68 -7.31
CA LYS A 77 6.80 0.75 -6.00
C LYS A 77 5.52 -0.10 -5.94
N TYR A 78 4.75 -0.13 -7.02
CA TYR A 78 3.55 -0.97 -7.11
C TYR A 78 3.90 -2.46 -7.00
N GLU A 79 4.94 -2.91 -7.71
CA GLU A 79 5.45 -4.28 -7.66
C GLU A 79 5.90 -4.69 -6.25
N GLU A 80 6.58 -3.79 -5.53
CA GLU A 80 6.97 -4.02 -4.13
C GLU A 80 5.74 -4.28 -3.24
N ILE A 81 4.70 -3.45 -3.37
CA ILE A 81 3.48 -3.56 -2.54
C ILE A 81 2.71 -4.85 -2.87
N ILE A 82 2.48 -5.16 -4.15
CA ILE A 82 1.74 -6.39 -4.50
C ILE A 82 2.51 -7.66 -4.11
N THR A 83 3.84 -7.63 -4.18
CA THR A 83 4.71 -8.74 -3.74
C THR A 83 4.61 -8.92 -2.23
N ALA A 84 4.69 -7.83 -1.45
CA ALA A 84 4.53 -7.87 0.00
C ALA A 84 3.15 -8.42 0.43
N LEU A 85 2.10 -8.03 -0.30
CA LEU A 85 0.72 -8.48 -0.07
C LEU A 85 0.39 -9.85 -0.70
N LYS A 86 1.32 -10.45 -1.46
CA LYS A 86 1.15 -11.70 -2.21
C LYS A 86 -0.07 -11.68 -3.16
N LEU A 87 -0.28 -10.55 -3.82
CA LEU A 87 -1.37 -10.36 -4.77
C LEU A 87 -0.91 -10.69 -6.19
N HIS A 88 -1.82 -11.20 -7.02
CA HIS A 88 -1.55 -11.43 -8.44
C HIS A 88 -1.59 -10.10 -9.18
N ASN A 89 -0.54 -9.79 -9.95
CA ASN A 89 -0.55 -8.61 -10.79
C ASN A 89 -1.53 -8.81 -11.95
N GLY A 90 -2.50 -7.91 -12.11
CA GLY A 90 -3.58 -8.07 -13.08
C GLY A 90 -3.11 -7.82 -14.51
N TYR A 91 -3.65 -6.78 -15.13
CA TYR A 91 -3.25 -6.31 -16.46
C TYR A 91 -2.23 -5.16 -16.41
N VAL A 92 -1.72 -4.81 -15.22
CA VAL A 92 -0.81 -3.67 -15.03
C VAL A 92 0.53 -3.94 -15.71
N ASP A 93 1.06 -5.17 -15.64
CA ASP A 93 2.27 -5.57 -16.37
C ASP A 93 2.17 -5.31 -17.87
N SER A 94 1.06 -5.76 -18.48
CA SER A 94 0.84 -5.59 -19.91
C SER A 94 0.73 -4.12 -20.33
N GLU A 95 0.08 -3.29 -19.51
CA GLU A 95 0.02 -1.84 -19.76
C GLU A 95 1.39 -1.19 -19.56
N PHE A 96 2.17 -1.64 -18.58
CA PHE A 96 3.52 -1.15 -18.36
C PHE A 96 4.49 -1.52 -19.49
N ASP A 97 4.36 -2.72 -20.06
CA ASP A 97 5.09 -3.13 -21.26
C ASP A 97 4.79 -2.19 -22.44
N PHE A 98 3.52 -1.85 -22.66
CA PHE A 98 3.14 -0.85 -23.66
C PHE A 98 3.76 0.53 -23.39
N ILE A 99 3.79 0.99 -22.13
CA ILE A 99 4.44 2.26 -21.76
C ILE A 99 5.93 2.22 -22.11
N LYS A 100 6.64 1.12 -21.81
CA LYS A 100 8.06 0.95 -22.16
C LYS A 100 8.30 0.97 -23.67
N GLU A 101 7.39 0.41 -24.46
CA GLU A 101 7.47 0.48 -25.92
C GLU A 101 7.35 1.93 -26.41
N LYS A 102 6.38 2.69 -25.90
CA LYS A 102 6.23 4.12 -26.23
C LYS A 102 7.42 4.97 -25.80
N PHE A 103 8.06 4.64 -24.69
CA PHE A 103 9.29 5.32 -24.29
C PHE A 103 10.45 5.09 -25.27
N LYS A 104 10.53 3.93 -25.92
CA LYS A 104 11.56 3.65 -26.93
C LYS A 104 11.36 4.49 -28.19
N GLU A 105 10.12 4.80 -28.56
CA GLU A 105 9.79 5.66 -29.72
C GLU A 105 10.22 7.13 -29.53
N LEU A 106 10.52 7.57 -28.30
CA LEU A 106 11.01 8.91 -27.98
C LEU A 106 12.52 9.11 -28.21
N ASN A 107 13.29 8.01 -28.39
CA ASN A 107 14.73 8.06 -28.64
C ASN A 107 15.03 7.73 -30.11
#